data_AF-A0A661T3G5-F1
#
_entry.id   AF-A0A661T3G5-F1
#
_cell.length_a   1.000
_cell.length_b   1.000
_cell.length_c   1.000
_cell.angle_alpha   90.00
_cell.angle_beta   90.00
_cell.angle_gamma   90.00
#
_symmetry.space_group_name_H-M   'P 1'
#
loop_
_entity.id
_entity.type
_entity.pdbx_description
1 polymer ?
#
loop_
_entity_poly.entity_id
_entity_poly.type
_entity_poly.pdbx_seq_one_letter_code
_entity_poly.pdbx_strand_id
1 'polypeptide(L)'
;MDIRAKMREADLYRSMGLLKEALDLYESLASGLTDGASADRETLTRRIAEIREEISNRDRETVRKIGAKDLTILRKTLSARGTVPEILESASALKELGLLKEAVAEYQKLFRLNCPPDKVVPEIVACALKIDPPRRVVEELEKFLNENRISGTDGARIRFCTALEMEKRGHGDLAIDLCRGALEMDPKNSVIKEKLRSLKARLSPGSRYDHLLEKGLV
;
A
#
# COMPACT_ATOMS: atom_id res chain seq x y z
N MET A 1 -34.03 -41.34 -8.93
CA MET A 1 -33.78 -40.06 -9.64
C MET A 1 -32.85 -40.33 -10.80
N ASP A 2 -33.10 -39.75 -11.98
CA ASP A 2 -32.15 -39.81 -13.10
C ASP A 2 -31.12 -38.67 -12.95
N ILE A 3 -29.97 -39.01 -12.38
CA ILE A 3 -28.84 -38.09 -12.13
C ILE A 3 -28.40 -37.43 -13.43
N ARG A 4 -28.44 -38.15 -14.57
CA ARG A 4 -28.02 -37.62 -15.88
C ARG A 4 -28.99 -36.59 -16.46
N ALA A 5 -30.28 -36.68 -16.14
CA ALA A 5 -31.24 -35.65 -16.53
C ALA A 5 -30.98 -34.34 -15.76
N LYS A 6 -30.72 -34.43 -14.46
CA LYS A 6 -30.42 -33.26 -13.61
C LYS A 6 -29.06 -32.63 -13.91
N MET A 7 -28.06 -33.42 -14.30
CA MET A 7 -26.78 -32.88 -14.78
C MET A 7 -26.95 -32.05 -16.06
N ARG A 8 -27.80 -32.49 -17.00
CA ARG A 8 -28.10 -31.72 -18.23
C ARG A 8 -28.83 -30.41 -17.94
N GLU A 9 -29.69 -30.40 -16.93
CA GLU A 9 -30.36 -29.18 -16.45
C GLU A 9 -29.34 -28.18 -15.87
N ALA A 10 -28.38 -28.65 -15.07
CA ALA A 10 -27.29 -27.83 -14.56
C ALA A 10 -26.36 -27.30 -15.68
N ASP A 11 -26.08 -28.13 -16.70
CA ASP A 11 -25.32 -27.72 -17.89
C ASP A 11 -26.07 -26.60 -18.67
N LEU A 12 -27.40 -26.67 -18.73
CA LEU A 12 -28.23 -25.65 -19.35
C LEU A 12 -28.12 -24.32 -18.59
N TYR A 13 -28.25 -24.33 -17.26
CA TYR A 13 -28.07 -23.12 -16.43
C TYR A 13 -26.69 -22.49 -16.63
N ARG A 14 -25.64 -23.31 -16.70
CA ARG A 14 -24.29 -22.85 -17.00
C ARG A 14 -24.21 -22.18 -18.38
N SER A 15 -24.81 -22.79 -19.40
CA SER A 15 -24.82 -22.25 -20.78
C SER A 15 -25.54 -20.90 -20.89
N MET A 16 -26.53 -20.67 -20.03
CA MET A 16 -27.24 -19.39 -19.90
C MET A 16 -26.47 -18.35 -19.09
N GLY A 17 -25.30 -18.70 -18.55
CA GLY A 17 -24.48 -17.82 -17.72
C GLY A 17 -24.93 -17.74 -16.25
N LEU A 18 -25.91 -18.54 -15.85
CA LEU A 18 -26.44 -18.64 -14.48
C LEU A 18 -25.55 -19.58 -13.66
N LEU A 19 -24.31 -19.15 -13.43
CA LEU A 19 -23.26 -19.99 -12.86
C LEU A 19 -23.52 -20.37 -11.40
N LYS A 20 -24.20 -19.53 -10.62
CA LYS A 20 -24.52 -19.81 -9.20
C LYS A 20 -25.63 -20.86 -9.10
N GLU A 21 -26.66 -20.68 -9.91
CA GLU A 21 -27.80 -21.60 -10.01
C GLU A 21 -27.35 -22.97 -10.52
N ALA A 22 -26.41 -23.02 -11.47
CA ALA A 22 -25.79 -24.26 -11.92
C ALA A 22 -24.96 -24.92 -10.80
N LEU A 23 -24.18 -24.15 -10.03
CA LEU A 23 -23.36 -24.65 -8.93
C LEU A 23 -24.21 -25.26 -7.81
N ASP A 24 -25.27 -24.57 -7.38
CA ASP A 24 -26.21 -25.04 -6.36
C ASP A 24 -26.84 -26.38 -6.77
N LEU A 25 -27.19 -26.52 -8.06
CA LEU A 25 -27.72 -27.77 -8.59
C LEU A 25 -26.70 -28.90 -8.52
N TYR A 26 -25.45 -28.67 -8.92
CA TYR A 26 -24.40 -29.70 -8.84
C TYR A 26 -24.05 -30.10 -7.40
N GLU A 27 -24.02 -29.16 -6.47
CA GLU A 27 -23.73 -29.44 -5.04
C GLU A 27 -24.87 -30.21 -4.36
N SER A 28 -26.12 -29.91 -4.70
CA SER A 28 -27.29 -30.68 -4.24
C SER A 28 -27.29 -32.12 -4.79
N LEU A 29 -26.85 -32.32 -6.04
CA LEU A 29 -26.69 -33.65 -6.63
C LEU A 29 -25.53 -34.42 -5.98
N ALA A 30 -24.40 -33.75 -5.71
CA ALA A 30 -23.24 -34.37 -5.10
C ALA A 30 -23.48 -34.81 -3.64
N SER A 31 -24.27 -34.05 -2.88
CA SER A 31 -24.64 -34.38 -1.49
C SER A 31 -25.66 -35.52 -1.38
N GLY A 32 -26.45 -35.77 -2.43
CA GLY A 32 -27.44 -36.85 -2.48
C GLY A 32 -26.91 -38.22 -2.93
N LEU A 33 -25.63 -38.36 -3.28
CA LEU A 33 -25.04 -39.61 -3.78
C LEU A 33 -24.51 -40.50 -2.65
N THR A 34 -25.02 -41.74 -2.58
CA THR A 34 -24.45 -42.82 -1.75
C THR A 34 -23.41 -43.65 -2.52
N ASP A 35 -22.52 -44.33 -1.78
CA ASP A 35 -21.19 -44.89 -2.14
C ASP A 35 -21.05 -45.81 -3.39
N GLY A 36 -22.10 -46.03 -4.18
CA GLY A 36 -22.10 -46.91 -5.35
C GLY A 36 -21.84 -46.26 -6.72
N ALA A 37 -21.77 -44.93 -6.82
CA ALA A 37 -21.70 -44.20 -8.10
C ALA A 37 -20.39 -43.41 -8.28
N SER A 38 -19.26 -44.10 -8.40
CA SER A 38 -17.93 -43.48 -8.48
C SER A 38 -17.75 -42.56 -9.69
N ALA A 39 -18.22 -42.96 -10.88
CA ALA A 39 -18.04 -42.19 -12.12
C ALA A 39 -18.88 -40.90 -12.17
N ASP A 40 -20.12 -40.95 -11.67
CA ASP A 40 -20.99 -39.77 -11.62
C ASP A 40 -20.50 -38.77 -10.57
N ARG A 41 -20.00 -39.26 -9.43
CA ARG A 41 -19.41 -38.44 -8.37
C ARG A 41 -18.15 -37.72 -8.84
N GLU A 42 -17.26 -38.41 -9.55
CA GLU A 42 -16.06 -37.81 -10.13
C GLU A 42 -16.41 -36.74 -11.16
N THR A 43 -17.41 -37.02 -12.01
CA THR A 43 -17.88 -36.05 -13.00
C THR A 43 -18.49 -34.81 -12.36
N LEU A 44 -19.31 -34.96 -11.33
CA LEU A 44 -19.89 -33.84 -10.57
C LEU A 44 -18.82 -33.01 -9.86
N THR A 45 -17.86 -33.67 -9.22
CA THR A 45 -16.77 -32.98 -8.51
C THR A 45 -15.94 -32.13 -9.47
N ARG A 46 -15.61 -32.68 -10.65
CA ARG A 46 -14.93 -31.93 -11.71
C ARG A 46 -15.76 -30.71 -12.17
N ARG A 47 -17.06 -30.89 -12.43
CA ARG A 47 -17.94 -29.79 -12.87
C ARG A 47 -18.07 -28.67 -11.82
N ILE A 48 -18.17 -29.02 -10.54
CA ILE A 48 -18.18 -28.07 -9.42
C ILE A 48 -16.88 -27.26 -9.40
N ALA A 49 -15.72 -27.93 -9.56
CA ALA A 49 -14.43 -27.25 -9.61
C ALA A 49 -14.33 -26.28 -10.79
N GLU A 50 -14.71 -26.71 -11.99
CA GLU A 50 -14.72 -25.87 -13.21
C GLU A 50 -15.59 -24.62 -13.04
N ILE A 51 -16.80 -24.75 -12.48
CA ILE A 51 -17.71 -23.61 -12.31
C ILE A 51 -17.23 -22.66 -11.22
N ARG A 52 -16.67 -23.16 -10.11
CA ARG A 52 -16.07 -22.31 -9.07
C ARG A 52 -14.89 -21.53 -9.61
N GLU A 53 -14.07 -22.14 -10.46
CA GLU A 53 -12.97 -21.46 -11.14
C GLU A 53 -13.48 -20.41 -12.13
N GLU A 54 -14.52 -20.71 -12.92
CA GLU A 54 -15.14 -19.78 -13.86
C GLU A 54 -15.74 -18.56 -13.15
N ILE A 55 -16.43 -18.75 -12.02
CA ILE A 55 -16.95 -17.67 -11.17
C ILE A 55 -15.79 -16.82 -10.63
N SER A 56 -14.76 -17.44 -10.04
CA SER A 56 -13.59 -16.72 -9.53
C SER A 56 -12.87 -15.92 -10.62
N ASN A 57 -12.75 -16.45 -11.83
CA ASN A 57 -12.13 -15.76 -12.95
C ASN A 57 -12.98 -14.57 -13.44
N ARG A 58 -14.31 -14.73 -13.53
CA ARG A 58 -15.22 -13.62 -13.86
C ARG A 58 -15.22 -12.53 -12.79
N ASP A 59 -15.17 -12.90 -11.51
CA ASP A 59 -15.11 -11.92 -10.42
C ASP A 59 -13.78 -11.16 -10.44
N ARG A 60 -12.64 -11.86 -10.66
CA ARG A 60 -11.33 -11.22 -10.84
C ARG A 60 -11.30 -10.29 -12.06
N GLU A 61 -11.89 -10.70 -13.17
CA GLU A 61 -12.01 -9.85 -14.35
C GLU A 61 -12.92 -8.64 -14.12
N THR A 62 -14.02 -8.81 -13.40
CA THR A 62 -14.97 -7.74 -13.07
C THR A 62 -14.32 -6.72 -12.15
N VAL A 63 -13.63 -7.18 -11.09
CA VAL A 63 -12.83 -6.32 -10.20
C VAL A 63 -11.71 -5.61 -10.97
N ARG A 64 -11.02 -6.29 -11.88
CA ARG A 64 -10.00 -5.67 -12.76
C ARG A 64 -10.60 -4.64 -13.72
N LYS A 65 -11.74 -4.92 -14.33
CA LYS A 65 -12.43 -4.03 -15.30
C LYS A 65 -13.02 -2.80 -14.62
N ILE A 66 -13.62 -2.97 -13.44
CA ILE A 66 -14.12 -1.88 -12.60
C ILE A 66 -12.93 -1.03 -12.12
N GLY A 67 -11.93 -1.65 -11.49
CA GLY A 67 -10.72 -0.96 -11.04
C GLY A 67 -10.01 -0.20 -12.16
N ALA A 68 -9.93 -0.77 -13.37
CA ALA A 68 -9.29 -0.11 -14.51
C ALA A 68 -10.09 1.09 -15.03
N LYS A 69 -11.42 0.98 -15.17
CA LYS A 69 -12.29 2.09 -15.62
C LYS A 69 -12.33 3.25 -14.63
N ASP A 70 -12.45 2.94 -13.34
CA ASP A 70 -12.47 3.95 -12.30
C ASP A 70 -11.11 4.64 -12.17
N LEU A 71 -10.00 3.89 -12.29
CA LEU A 71 -8.64 4.46 -12.37
C LEU A 71 -8.41 5.32 -13.61
N THR A 72 -9.03 5.01 -14.75
CA THR A 72 -8.87 5.84 -15.96
C THR A 72 -9.60 7.16 -15.84
N ILE A 73 -10.82 7.14 -15.27
CA ILE A 73 -11.58 8.37 -15.00
C ILE A 73 -10.83 9.21 -13.96
N LEU A 74 -10.39 8.61 -12.85
CA LEU A 74 -9.59 9.29 -11.83
C LEU A 74 -8.30 9.89 -12.42
N ARG A 75 -7.53 9.14 -13.21
CA ARG A 75 -6.33 9.66 -13.89
C ARG A 75 -6.63 10.83 -14.80
N LYS A 76 -7.75 10.79 -15.54
CA LYS A 76 -8.12 11.85 -16.49
C LYS A 76 -8.48 13.14 -15.76
N THR A 77 -9.13 13.05 -14.59
CA THR A 77 -9.42 14.22 -13.73
C THR A 77 -8.18 14.74 -13.02
N LEU A 78 -7.26 13.85 -12.61
CA LEU A 78 -6.03 14.17 -11.85
C LEU A 78 -4.83 14.65 -12.69
N SER A 79 -4.92 14.57 -14.02
CA SER A 79 -3.83 14.95 -14.94
C SER A 79 -3.82 16.45 -15.30
N ALA A 80 -4.78 17.23 -14.81
CA ALA A 80 -4.74 18.69 -14.91
C ALA A 80 -4.04 19.28 -13.67
N ARG A 81 -3.24 20.33 -13.85
CA ARG A 81 -2.58 21.08 -12.76
C ARG A 81 -3.62 21.49 -11.71
N GLY A 82 -3.69 20.75 -10.61
CA GLY A 82 -4.55 21.09 -9.47
C GLY A 82 -3.91 22.18 -8.61
N THR A 83 -4.74 23.00 -7.99
CA THR A 83 -4.29 23.90 -6.91
C THR A 83 -3.85 23.08 -5.69
N VAL A 84 -3.09 23.67 -4.76
CA VAL A 84 -2.66 22.97 -3.53
C VAL A 84 -3.85 22.33 -2.77
N PRO A 85 -4.99 23.02 -2.58
CA PRO A 85 -6.17 22.42 -1.96
C PRO A 85 -6.74 21.22 -2.72
N GLU A 86 -6.85 21.31 -4.05
CA GLU A 86 -7.39 20.21 -4.88
C GLU A 86 -6.52 18.95 -4.81
N ILE A 87 -5.19 19.12 -4.84
CA ILE A 87 -4.26 17.99 -4.71
C ILE A 87 -4.34 17.37 -3.32
N LEU A 88 -4.46 18.18 -2.26
CA LEU A 88 -4.63 17.67 -0.89
C LEU A 88 -5.93 16.90 -0.72
N GLU A 89 -7.04 17.45 -1.23
CA GLU A 89 -8.35 16.79 -1.19
C GLU A 89 -8.32 15.47 -1.96
N SER A 90 -7.76 15.47 -3.16
CA SER A 90 -7.64 14.26 -3.95
C SER A 90 -6.73 13.20 -3.29
N ALA A 91 -5.58 13.60 -2.77
CA ALA A 91 -4.67 12.69 -2.09
C ALA A 91 -5.32 12.08 -0.83
N SER A 92 -6.09 12.88 -0.08
CA SER A 92 -6.86 12.41 1.07
C SER A 92 -7.93 11.40 0.65
N ALA A 93 -8.69 11.69 -0.40
CA ALA A 93 -9.71 10.77 -0.91
C ALA A 93 -9.10 9.44 -1.37
N LEU A 94 -7.97 9.46 -2.08
CA LEU A 94 -7.25 8.25 -2.49
C LEU A 94 -6.77 7.43 -1.27
N LYS A 95 -6.26 8.11 -0.25
CA LYS A 95 -5.84 7.48 1.02
C LYS A 95 -7.03 6.82 1.72
N GLU A 96 -8.19 7.49 1.79
CA GLU A 96 -9.42 6.98 2.40
C GLU A 96 -9.97 5.77 1.66
N LEU A 97 -9.84 5.74 0.32
CA LEU A 97 -10.21 4.60 -0.51
C LEU A 97 -9.20 3.43 -0.47
N GLY A 98 -8.09 3.57 0.26
CA GLY A 98 -7.03 2.55 0.33
C GLY A 98 -6.13 2.49 -0.91
N LEU A 99 -6.24 3.45 -1.83
CA LEU A 99 -5.38 3.62 -3.00
C LEU A 99 -4.08 4.33 -2.59
N LEU A 100 -3.31 3.64 -1.73
CA LEU A 100 -2.19 4.25 -1.00
C LEU A 100 -1.01 4.65 -1.91
N LYS A 101 -0.77 3.91 -3.01
CA LYS A 101 0.31 4.25 -3.95
C LYS A 101 -0.02 5.52 -4.72
N GLU A 102 -1.26 5.63 -5.15
CA GLU A 102 -1.81 6.79 -5.84
C GLU A 102 -1.83 8.00 -4.90
N ALA A 103 -2.23 7.82 -3.63
CA ALA A 103 -2.19 8.88 -2.64
C ALA A 103 -0.78 9.43 -2.42
N VAL A 104 0.24 8.56 -2.29
CA VAL A 104 1.65 8.98 -2.21
C VAL A 104 2.06 9.80 -3.42
N ALA A 105 1.71 9.35 -4.62
CA ALA A 105 2.05 10.05 -5.86
C ALA A 105 1.37 11.43 -5.95
N GLU A 106 0.12 11.57 -5.50
CA GLU A 106 -0.57 12.86 -5.44
C GLU A 106 0.06 13.81 -4.41
N TYR A 107 0.31 13.36 -3.19
CA TYR A 107 0.99 14.18 -2.18
C TYR A 107 2.37 14.65 -2.66
N GLN A 108 3.12 13.80 -3.35
CA GLN A 108 4.44 14.15 -3.92
C GLN A 108 4.38 15.31 -4.92
N LYS A 109 3.27 15.53 -5.63
CA LYS A 109 3.12 16.69 -6.52
C LYS A 109 3.21 18.02 -5.77
N LEU A 110 2.83 18.04 -4.49
CA LEU A 110 2.86 19.25 -3.65
C LEU A 110 4.28 19.78 -3.40
N PHE A 111 5.31 18.95 -3.53
CA PHE A 111 6.70 19.41 -3.44
C PHE A 111 7.06 20.38 -4.57
N ARG A 112 6.45 20.24 -5.76
CA ARG A 112 6.66 21.17 -6.88
C ARG A 112 5.90 22.48 -6.72
N LEU A 113 4.96 22.54 -5.79
CA LEU A 113 4.14 23.73 -5.49
C LEU A 113 4.65 24.47 -4.24
N ASN A 114 5.88 24.18 -3.80
CA ASN A 114 6.51 24.76 -2.61
C ASN A 114 5.67 24.57 -1.33
N CYS A 115 4.89 23.49 -1.27
CA CYS A 115 4.16 23.16 -0.05
C CYS A 115 5.15 22.77 1.06
N PRO A 116 4.97 23.25 2.31
CA PRO A 116 5.89 22.94 3.41
C PRO A 116 6.02 21.42 3.64
N PRO A 117 7.24 20.86 3.63
CA PRO A 117 7.45 19.42 3.83
C PRO A 117 6.86 18.88 5.14
N ASP A 118 6.82 19.68 6.20
CA ASP A 118 6.26 19.32 7.51
C ASP A 118 4.76 18.99 7.47
N LYS A 119 4.02 19.50 6.47
CA LYS A 119 2.60 19.18 6.27
C LYS A 119 2.37 17.95 5.39
N VAL A 120 3.26 17.71 4.44
CA VAL A 120 3.07 16.71 3.38
C VAL A 120 3.77 15.38 3.69
N VAL A 121 4.99 15.45 4.24
CA VAL A 121 5.81 14.27 4.53
C VAL A 121 5.15 13.29 5.50
N PRO A 122 4.48 13.74 6.59
CA PRO A 122 3.76 12.81 7.48
C PRO A 122 2.73 11.96 6.76
N GLU A 123 1.98 12.56 5.83
CA GLU A 123 0.96 11.87 5.04
C GLU A 123 1.59 10.87 4.05
N ILE A 124 2.65 11.29 3.36
CA ILE A 124 3.41 10.40 2.46
C ILE A 124 3.94 9.19 3.22
N VAL A 125 4.64 9.41 4.34
CA VAL A 125 5.26 8.34 5.12
C VAL A 125 4.20 7.42 5.73
N ALA A 126 3.08 7.98 6.22
CA ALA A 126 1.97 7.19 6.75
C ALA A 126 1.34 6.27 5.70
N CYS A 127 1.20 6.73 4.46
CA CYS A 127 0.70 5.91 3.35
C CYS A 127 1.75 4.89 2.89
N ALA A 128 3.00 5.31 2.68
CA ALA A 128 4.05 4.46 2.13
C ALA A 128 4.39 3.27 3.05
N LEU A 129 4.44 3.48 4.37
CA LEU A 129 4.75 2.41 5.33
C LEU A 129 3.67 1.35 5.47
N LYS A 130 2.46 1.60 4.96
CA LYS A 130 1.41 0.57 4.86
C LYS A 130 1.61 -0.37 3.67
N ILE A 131 2.47 0.00 2.72
CA ILE A 131 2.67 -0.71 1.45
C ILE A 131 4.04 -1.39 1.42
N ASP A 132 5.06 -0.70 1.92
CA ASP A 132 6.45 -1.10 1.79
C ASP A 132 7.18 -1.02 3.15
N PRO A 133 8.22 -1.86 3.36
CA PRO A 133 9.02 -1.79 4.57
C PRO A 133 9.78 -0.45 4.66
N PRO A 134 10.13 0.02 5.88
CA PRO A 134 10.72 1.35 6.11
C PRO A 134 11.93 1.68 5.24
N ARG A 135 12.83 0.71 5.06
CA ARG A 135 14.02 0.90 4.22
C ARG A 135 13.67 1.19 2.76
N ARG A 136 12.67 0.48 2.22
CA ARG A 136 12.21 0.70 0.85
C ARG A 136 11.51 2.05 0.70
N VAL A 137 10.78 2.50 1.72
CA VAL A 137 10.20 3.86 1.73
C VAL A 137 11.29 4.94 1.62
N VAL A 138 12.41 4.76 2.33
CA VAL A 138 13.57 5.67 2.22
C VAL A 138 14.22 5.60 0.84
N GLU A 139 14.41 4.40 0.28
CA GLU A 139 14.98 4.22 -1.07
C GLU A 139 14.12 4.89 -2.15
N GLU A 140 12.79 4.71 -2.11
CA GLU A 140 11.87 5.34 -3.05
C GLU A 140 11.79 6.86 -2.86
N LEU A 141 11.92 7.37 -1.64
CA LEU A 141 12.04 8.81 -1.39
C LEU A 141 13.31 9.37 -2.06
N GLU A 142 14.47 8.75 -1.82
CA GLU A 142 15.73 9.20 -2.41
C GLU A 142 15.69 9.18 -3.93
N LYS A 143 15.13 8.11 -4.51
CA LYS A 143 14.88 8.02 -5.95
C LYS A 143 13.99 9.16 -6.45
N PHE A 144 12.87 9.41 -5.77
CA PHE A 144 11.95 10.50 -6.11
C PHE A 144 12.66 11.87 -6.07
N LEU A 145 13.42 12.16 -5.02
CA LEU A 145 14.14 13.43 -4.88
C LEU A 145 15.15 13.62 -6.02
N ASN A 146 15.86 12.56 -6.40
CA ASN A 146 16.82 12.58 -7.51
C ASN A 146 16.13 12.78 -8.87
N GLU A 147 15.09 12.00 -9.17
CA GLU A 147 14.33 12.09 -10.43
C GLU A 147 13.67 13.47 -10.61
N ASN A 148 13.27 14.10 -9.50
CA ASN A 148 12.65 15.43 -9.49
C ASN A 148 13.65 16.57 -9.28
N ARG A 149 14.96 16.27 -9.21
CA ARG A 149 16.04 17.25 -8.99
C ARG A 149 15.83 18.13 -7.74
N ILE A 150 15.19 17.58 -6.70
CA ILE A 150 14.99 18.27 -5.43
C ILE A 150 16.26 18.13 -4.59
N SER A 151 16.95 19.24 -4.40
CA SER A 151 18.28 19.29 -3.76
C SER A 151 18.43 20.52 -2.85
N GLY A 152 19.61 20.72 -2.27
CA GLY A 152 19.88 21.86 -1.39
C GLY A 152 18.99 21.86 -0.14
N THR A 153 18.53 23.04 0.26
CA THR A 153 17.74 23.23 1.49
C THR A 153 16.39 22.52 1.45
N ASP A 154 15.73 22.43 0.29
CA ASP A 154 14.44 21.73 0.18
C ASP A 154 14.62 20.22 0.29
N GLY A 155 15.64 19.67 -0.38
CA GLY A 155 16.04 18.27 -0.22
C GLY A 155 16.44 17.93 1.22
N ALA A 156 17.16 18.84 1.90
CA ALA A 156 17.52 18.68 3.31
C ALA A 156 16.28 18.66 4.21
N ARG A 157 15.33 19.59 3.99
CA ARG A 157 14.08 19.67 4.77
C ARG A 157 13.21 18.42 4.59
N ILE A 158 13.05 17.92 3.37
CA ILE A 158 12.24 16.71 3.12
C ILE A 158 12.86 15.49 3.82
N ARG A 159 14.18 15.31 3.71
CA ARG A 159 14.90 14.23 4.43
C ARG A 159 14.76 14.36 5.94
N PHE A 160 14.89 15.58 6.46
CA PHE A 160 14.75 15.84 7.88
C PHE A 160 13.33 15.54 8.39
N CYS A 161 12.29 16.03 7.70
CA CYS A 161 10.90 15.69 8.05
C CYS A 161 10.66 14.17 8.00
N THR A 162 11.24 13.48 7.02
CA THR A 162 11.15 12.01 6.93
C THR A 162 11.86 11.34 8.10
N ALA A 163 13.02 11.86 8.52
CA ALA A 163 13.75 11.35 9.69
C ALA A 163 12.91 11.45 10.97
N LEU A 164 12.20 12.56 11.17
CA LEU A 164 11.29 12.73 12.30
C LEU A 164 10.17 11.69 12.28
N GLU A 165 9.61 11.42 11.11
CA GLU A 165 8.56 10.41 10.95
C GLU A 165 9.08 8.98 11.17
N MET A 166 10.30 8.67 10.73
CA MET A 166 10.94 7.36 10.97
C MET A 166 11.26 7.16 12.45
N GLU A 167 11.81 8.16 13.13
CA GLU A 167 12.07 8.09 14.57
C GLU A 167 10.79 7.87 15.38
N LYS A 168 9.71 8.63 15.09
CA LYS A 168 8.41 8.48 15.77
C LYS A 168 7.87 7.04 15.70
N ARG A 169 8.23 6.31 14.64
CA ARG A 169 7.80 4.93 14.38
C ARG A 169 8.82 3.88 14.81
N GLY A 170 9.89 4.29 15.50
CA GLY A 170 10.90 3.40 16.06
C GLY A 170 12.04 3.02 15.12
N HIS A 171 12.13 3.63 13.93
CA HIS A 171 13.18 3.39 12.94
C HIS A 171 14.34 4.40 13.11
N GLY A 172 15.00 4.34 14.27
CA GLY A 172 16.02 5.32 14.67
C GLY A 172 17.30 5.27 13.84
N ASP A 173 17.69 4.09 13.36
CA ASP A 173 18.78 3.87 12.41
C ASP A 173 18.53 4.60 11.09
N LEU A 174 17.36 4.41 10.48
CA LEU A 174 16.96 5.11 9.25
C LEU A 174 16.84 6.62 9.49
N ALA A 175 16.34 7.03 10.65
CA ALA A 175 16.29 8.45 11.01
C ALA A 175 17.69 9.10 11.07
N ILE A 176 18.69 8.38 11.60
CA ILE A 176 20.09 8.84 11.61
C ILE A 176 20.62 9.02 10.20
N ASP A 177 20.40 8.05 9.32
CA ASP A 177 20.92 8.10 7.94
C ASP A 177 20.26 9.23 7.14
N LEU A 178 18.95 9.43 7.30
CA LEU A 178 18.24 10.57 6.72
C LEU A 178 18.77 11.92 7.25
N CYS A 179 19.08 12.02 8.55
CA CYS A 179 19.67 13.24 9.12
C CYS A 179 21.09 13.50 8.59
N ARG A 180 21.90 12.45 8.37
CA ARG A 180 23.22 12.57 7.74
C ARG A 180 23.08 13.10 6.30
N GLY A 181 22.24 12.46 5.49
CA GLY A 181 22.00 12.90 4.11
C GLY A 181 21.43 14.33 4.04
N ALA A 182 20.60 14.74 5.01
CA ALA A 182 20.13 16.12 5.09
C ALA A 182 21.27 17.12 5.41
N LEU A 183 22.22 16.77 6.28
CA LEU A 183 23.37 17.61 6.60
C LEU A 183 24.43 17.66 5.50
N GLU A 184 24.51 16.65 4.64
CA GLU A 184 25.33 16.73 3.43
C GLU A 184 24.83 17.85 2.50
N MET A 185 23.52 18.10 2.49
CA MET A 185 22.90 19.15 1.67
C MET A 185 22.83 20.51 2.36
N ASP A 186 22.61 20.56 3.67
CA ASP A 186 22.60 21.79 4.47
C ASP A 186 23.51 21.65 5.71
N PRO A 187 24.84 21.75 5.55
CA PRO A 187 25.80 21.51 6.63
C PRO A 187 25.74 22.54 7.76
N LYS A 188 25.07 23.68 7.57
CA LYS A 188 24.97 24.75 8.56
C LYS A 188 23.74 24.62 9.45
N ASN A 189 22.82 23.70 9.14
CA ASN A 189 21.59 23.51 9.89
C ASN A 189 21.84 23.00 11.33
N SER A 190 21.71 23.87 12.32
CA SER A 190 21.91 23.51 13.74
C SER A 190 20.84 22.54 14.23
N VAL A 191 19.59 22.70 13.79
CA VAL A 191 18.46 21.86 14.21
C VAL A 191 18.69 20.39 13.80
N ILE A 192 19.12 20.16 12.56
CA ILE A 192 19.41 18.80 12.08
C ILE A 192 20.63 18.21 12.81
N LYS A 193 21.67 19.02 13.09
CA LYS A 193 22.85 18.58 13.87
C LYS A 193 22.46 18.15 15.29
N GLU A 194 21.67 18.95 15.98
CA GLU A 194 21.20 18.63 17.34
C GLU A 194 20.35 17.37 17.34
N LYS A 195 19.46 17.24 16.36
CA LYS A 195 18.64 16.04 16.23
C LYS A 195 19.47 14.78 16.00
N LEU A 196 20.46 14.84 15.10
CA LEU A 196 21.38 13.73 14.84
C LEU A 196 22.18 13.34 16.09
N ARG A 197 22.64 14.31 16.88
CA ARG A 197 23.33 14.04 18.16
C ARG A 197 22.41 13.34 19.14
N SER A 198 21.18 13.83 19.30
CA SER A 198 20.18 13.24 20.20
C SER A 198 19.85 11.79 19.81
N LEU A 199 19.65 11.51 18.51
CA LEU A 199 19.38 10.16 18.01
C LEU A 199 20.54 9.20 18.28
N LYS A 200 21.78 9.64 18.01
CA LYS A 200 22.98 8.82 18.27
C LYS A 200 23.16 8.51 19.75
N ALA A 201 22.96 9.49 20.63
CA ALA A 201 23.06 9.29 22.07
C ALA A 201 22.09 8.19 22.54
N ARG A 202 20.83 8.23 22.08
CA ARG A 202 19.82 7.22 22.44
C ARG A 202 20.14 5.80 21.98
N LEU A 203 20.96 5.64 20.94
CA LEU A 203 21.36 4.34 20.39
C LEU A 203 22.70 3.82 20.94
N SER A 204 23.46 4.65 21.66
CA SER A 204 24.66 4.22 22.37
C SER A 204 24.29 3.34 23.58
N PRO A 205 24.81 2.10 23.69
CA PRO A 205 24.48 1.16 24.77
C PRO A 205 24.74 1.67 26.21
N GLY A 206 25.49 2.76 26.38
CA GLY A 206 25.80 3.37 27.68
C GLY A 206 24.91 4.57 28.07
N SER A 207 24.08 5.13 27.19
CA SER A 207 23.55 6.50 27.37
C SER A 207 22.63 6.73 28.57
N ARG A 208 21.98 5.70 29.14
CA ARG A 208 21.24 5.90 30.40
C ARG A 208 22.18 5.91 31.61
N TYR A 209 23.16 5.01 31.65
CA TYR A 209 24.11 4.92 32.76
C TYR A 209 25.14 6.05 32.71
N ASP A 210 25.68 6.35 31.53
CA ASP A 210 26.65 7.43 31.34
C ASP A 210 26.03 8.80 31.67
N HIS A 211 24.76 9.01 31.31
CA HIS A 211 24.05 10.25 31.66
C HIS A 211 23.73 10.38 33.15
N LEU A 212 23.59 9.25 33.86
CA LEU A 212 23.42 9.23 35.31
C LEU A 212 24.76 9.47 36.02
N LEU A 213 25.86 8.93 35.49
CA LEU A 213 27.23 9.14 35.99
C LEU A 213 27.69 10.59 35.78
N GLU A 214 27.45 11.18 34.60
CA GLU A 214 27.77 12.60 34.33
C GLU A 214 27.00 13.57 35.24
N LYS A 215 25.80 13.17 35.69
CA LYS A 215 24.96 13.96 36.60
C LYS A 215 25.23 13.66 38.08
N GLY A 216 26.11 12.72 38.41
CA GLY A 216 26.42 12.32 39.79
C GLY A 216 25.21 11.79 40.56
N LEU A 217 24.25 11.16 39.87
CA LEU A 217 22.99 10.68 40.44
C LEU A 217 23.04 9.19 40.86
N VAL A 218 24.20 8.54 40.72
CA VAL A 218 24.52 7.17 41.14
C VAL A 218 25.94 7.13 41.68
#